data_AF-A0A023F719-F1
#
_entry.id   AF-A0A023F719-F1
#
_cell.length_a   1.000
_cell.length_b   1.000
_cell.length_c   1.000
_cell.angle_alpha   90.00
_cell.angle_beta   90.00
_cell.angle_gamma   90.00
#
_symmetry.space_group_name_H-M   'P 1'
#
loop_
_entity.id
_entity.type
_entity.pdbx_description
1 polymer ?
#
loop_
_entity_poly.entity_id
_entity_poly.type
_entity_poly.pdbx_seq_one_letter_code
_entity_poly.pdbx_strand_id
1 'polypeptide(L)'
;ILGPPSDIMTPGYDFQKPFKVLILDRGAWKNRPPISGESMWYTDGSRIEEIEEGVGAGVYGAHLGEPGRLSTVFQAELVAIITCAAEIRRRGVHNSRIVIYLDSQAVLRAIDSWEIRSRLVWNCLGALREISCHNKVFLVWVPGHSGHRGNQ
;
A
#
# COMPACT_ATOMS: atom_id res chain seq x y z
N ILE A 1 -19.28 -28.12 -2.30
CA ILE A 1 -18.54 -27.13 -1.48
C ILE A 1 -17.42 -26.61 -2.36
N LEU A 2 -17.57 -25.40 -2.91
CA LEU A 2 -16.49 -24.74 -3.65
C LEU A 2 -15.50 -24.22 -2.61
N GLY A 3 -14.26 -24.71 -2.64
CA GLY A 3 -13.19 -24.20 -1.79
C GLY A 3 -12.96 -22.70 -2.04
N PRO A 4 -12.33 -21.99 -1.09
CA PRO A 4 -11.99 -20.58 -1.28
C PRO A 4 -11.15 -20.42 -2.56
N PRO A 5 -11.35 -19.33 -3.34
CA PRO A 5 -10.57 -19.11 -4.54
C PRO A 5 -9.08 -19.04 -4.18
N SER A 6 -8.28 -19.84 -4.89
CA SER A 6 -6.83 -19.83 -4.74
C SER A 6 -6.26 -18.45 -5.10
N ASP A 7 -5.29 -17.96 -4.33
CA ASP A 7 -4.57 -16.72 -4.67
C ASP A 7 -3.68 -16.91 -5.91
N ILE A 8 -3.44 -18.16 -6.33
CA ILE A 8 -2.67 -18.46 -7.53
C ILE A 8 -3.51 -18.13 -8.77
N MET A 9 -2.93 -17.37 -9.70
CA MET A 9 -3.48 -17.13 -11.03
C MET A 9 -2.52 -17.57 -12.12
N THR A 10 -3.06 -17.81 -13.33
CA THR A 10 -2.24 -17.84 -14.55
C THR A 10 -1.41 -16.55 -14.62
N PRO A 11 -0.09 -16.62 -14.92
CA PRO A 11 0.76 -15.44 -14.96
C PRO A 11 0.15 -14.34 -15.83
N GLY A 12 -0.07 -13.18 -15.23
CA GLY A 12 -0.43 -11.94 -15.91
C GLY A 12 0.80 -11.05 -16.02
N TYR A 13 0.91 -10.29 -17.10
CA TYR A 13 2.02 -9.35 -17.29
C TYR A 13 1.55 -7.92 -17.16
N ASP A 14 2.30 -7.11 -16.42
CA ASP A 14 1.99 -5.70 -16.18
C ASP A 14 3.22 -4.83 -16.43
N PHE A 15 3.23 -4.16 -17.58
CA PHE A 15 4.28 -3.23 -17.99
C PHE A 15 3.90 -1.76 -17.74
N GLN A 16 2.66 -1.48 -17.33
CA GLN A 16 2.15 -0.12 -17.17
C GLN A 16 1.85 0.15 -15.70
N LYS A 17 2.83 0.73 -15.02
CA LYS A 17 2.76 1.16 -13.63
C LYS A 17 2.65 2.69 -13.59
N PRO A 18 1.43 3.28 -13.55
CA PRO A 18 1.23 4.73 -13.49
C PRO A 18 1.55 5.34 -12.10
N PHE A 19 2.21 4.57 -11.24
CA PHE A 19 2.67 4.94 -9.89
C PHE A 19 4.16 4.61 -9.77
N LYS A 20 4.83 5.14 -8.74
CA LYS A 20 6.25 4.90 -8.51
C LYS A 20 6.48 4.11 -7.22
N VAL A 21 7.28 3.05 -7.32
CA VAL A 21 7.77 2.29 -6.16
C VAL A 21 9.15 2.79 -5.77
N LEU A 22 9.36 3.07 -4.48
CA LEU A 22 10.59 3.63 -3.95
C LEU A 22 11.08 2.83 -2.75
N ILE A 23 12.13 2.04 -2.98
CA ILE A 23 12.86 1.31 -1.95
C ILE A 23 14.17 2.05 -1.72
N LEU A 24 14.15 3.01 -0.80
CA LEU A 24 15.30 3.85 -0.48
C LEU A 24 16.13 3.23 0.65
N ASP A 25 17.40 3.62 0.73
CA ASP A 25 18.26 3.21 1.85
C ASP A 25 17.77 3.78 3.19
N ARG A 26 18.17 3.14 4.29
CA ARG A 26 17.86 3.60 5.66
C ARG A 26 18.37 5.02 5.94
N GLY A 27 19.44 5.45 5.28
CA GLY A 27 20.02 6.78 5.43
C GLY A 27 19.12 7.89 4.92
N ALA A 28 18.30 7.62 3.90
CA ALA A 28 17.31 8.54 3.35
C ALA A 28 16.23 8.96 4.37
N TRP A 29 16.06 8.20 5.46
CA TRP A 29 15.04 8.40 6.49
C TRP A 29 15.53 9.14 7.75
N LYS A 30 16.82 9.54 7.81
CA LYS A 30 17.46 10.02 9.06
C LYS A 30 16.79 11.21 9.75
N ASN A 31 16.18 12.14 8.99
CA ASN A 31 15.63 13.39 9.57
C ASN A 31 14.14 13.61 9.27
N ARG A 32 13.63 13.10 8.14
CA ARG A 32 12.24 13.23 7.68
C ARG A 32 11.95 12.18 6.62
N PRO A 33 10.68 11.92 6.28
CA PRO A 33 10.34 11.09 5.12
C PRO A 33 11.03 11.65 3.86
N PRO A 34 11.69 10.80 3.05
CA PRO A 34 12.45 11.25 1.87
C PRO A 34 11.54 11.85 0.80
N ILE A 35 10.27 11.50 0.82
CA ILE A 35 9.21 12.04 -0.03
C ILE A 35 8.01 12.32 0.85
N SER A 36 7.33 13.44 0.62
CA SER A 36 6.04 13.78 1.21
C SER A 36 5.08 14.26 0.12
N GLY A 37 3.78 14.20 0.38
CA GLY A 37 2.75 14.68 -0.54
C GLY A 37 1.62 15.38 0.21
N GLU A 38 0.66 15.93 -0.53
CA GLU A 38 -0.53 16.54 0.07
C GLU A 38 -1.42 15.50 0.77
N SER A 39 -1.28 14.23 0.40
CA SER A 39 -1.96 13.11 1.05
C SER A 39 -0.97 12.00 1.38
N MET A 40 -0.77 11.75 2.67
CA MET A 40 0.16 10.74 3.20
C MET A 40 -0.61 9.65 3.94
N TRP A 41 -0.30 8.39 3.63
CA TRP A 41 -0.98 7.21 4.17
C TRP A 41 0.07 6.20 4.63
N TYR A 42 -0.18 5.54 5.76
CA TYR A 42 0.69 4.48 6.29
C TYR A 42 -0.12 3.19 6.35
N THR A 43 0.46 2.11 5.83
CA THR A 43 -0.10 0.77 5.96
C THR A 43 0.76 -0.01 6.96
N ASP A 44 0.39 0.02 8.23
CA ASP A 44 0.93 -0.91 9.25
C ASP A 44 -0.10 -2.03 9.44
N GLY A 45 0.38 -3.28 9.38
CA GLY A 45 -0.41 -4.48 9.59
C GLY A 45 -0.99 -4.63 11.01
N SER A 46 -0.63 -3.75 11.95
CA SER A 46 -1.02 -3.86 13.36
C SER A 46 -1.66 -2.60 13.97
N ARG A 47 -1.32 -1.38 13.54
CA ARG A 47 -1.94 -0.15 14.05
C ARG A 47 -2.11 0.94 13.00
N ILE A 48 -3.34 1.42 12.92
CA ILE A 48 -3.79 2.54 12.10
C ILE A 48 -3.74 3.77 13.00
N GLU A 49 -2.80 4.69 12.80
CA GLU A 49 -2.75 5.98 13.55
C GLU A 49 -3.18 7.14 12.64
N GLU A 50 -4.11 7.95 13.16
CA GLU A 50 -4.53 9.24 12.59
C GLU A 50 -3.49 10.29 12.98
N ILE A 51 -2.98 11.07 12.02
CA ILE A 51 -2.15 12.23 12.32
C ILE A 51 -3.09 13.43 12.44
N GLU A 52 -3.41 13.84 13.67
CA GLU A 52 -4.09 15.11 13.89
C GLU A 52 -3.20 16.28 13.42
N GLU A 53 -3.88 17.25 12.78
CA GLU A 53 -3.40 18.47 12.13
C GLU A 53 -2.94 18.35 10.66
N GLY A 54 -3.94 18.32 9.77
CA GLY A 54 -3.87 18.93 8.44
C GLY A 54 -3.25 18.12 7.30
N VAL A 55 -2.53 17.02 7.55
CA VAL A 55 -1.90 16.22 6.47
C VAL A 55 -1.81 14.75 6.84
N GLY A 56 -2.82 13.96 6.44
CA GLY A 56 -2.77 12.50 6.52
C GLY A 56 -4.09 11.90 6.93
N ALA A 57 -4.84 11.43 5.95
CA ALA A 57 -5.99 10.59 6.21
C ALA A 57 -5.47 9.17 6.49
N GLY A 58 -5.79 8.60 7.65
CA GLY A 58 -5.64 7.16 7.89
C GLY A 58 -6.85 6.41 7.34
N VAL A 59 -6.64 5.19 6.83
CA VAL A 59 -7.74 4.31 6.40
C VAL A 59 -8.29 3.61 7.62
N TYR A 60 -9.53 3.92 7.99
CA TYR A 60 -10.22 3.14 9.01
C TYR A 60 -10.57 1.77 8.42
N GLY A 61 -10.03 0.71 9.00
CA GLY A 61 -10.27 -0.67 8.57
C GLY A 61 -11.72 -1.08 8.84
N ALA A 62 -12.41 -1.53 7.78
CA ALA A 62 -13.44 -2.55 7.97
C ALA A 62 -12.74 -3.77 8.60
N HIS A 63 -13.33 -4.35 9.65
CA HIS A 63 -12.89 -5.60 10.28
C HIS A 63 -12.35 -6.58 9.22
N LEU A 64 -11.02 -6.68 9.12
CA LEU A 64 -10.38 -7.75 8.37
C LEU A 64 -10.68 -9.01 9.16
N GLY A 65 -11.59 -9.81 8.61
CA GLY A 65 -12.23 -10.93 9.29
C GLY A 65 -11.25 -11.94 9.89
N GLU A 66 -11.82 -12.83 10.69
CA GLU A 66 -11.22 -13.91 11.48
C GLU A 66 -9.75 -14.29 11.18
N PRO A 67 -8.89 -14.39 12.22
CA PRO A 67 -7.52 -14.90 12.11
C PRO A 67 -7.51 -16.28 11.45
N GLY A 68 -7.24 -16.32 10.16
CA GLY A 68 -7.36 -17.54 9.36
C GLY A 68 -7.53 -17.30 7.85
N ARG A 69 -7.99 -16.13 7.42
CA ARG A 69 -8.19 -15.81 5.98
C ARG A 69 -7.05 -15.05 5.30
N LEU A 70 -6.16 -14.38 6.05
CA LEU A 70 -4.95 -13.69 5.55
C LEU A 70 -3.77 -14.20 6.38
N SER A 71 -3.03 -15.20 5.87
CA SER A 71 -2.08 -15.99 6.67
C SER A 71 -0.67 -15.39 6.75
N THR A 72 -0.41 -14.26 6.07
CA THR A 72 0.93 -13.64 6.02
C THR A 72 0.87 -12.12 6.12
N VAL A 73 1.91 -11.51 6.71
CA VAL A 73 2.13 -10.05 6.73
C VAL A 73 2.03 -9.45 5.32
N PHE A 74 2.55 -10.17 4.32
CA PHE A 74 2.46 -9.81 2.91
C PHE A 74 1.02 -9.62 2.41
N GLN A 75 0.11 -10.55 2.75
CA GLN A 75 -1.29 -10.45 2.35
C GLN A 75 -2.01 -9.32 3.10
N ALA A 76 -1.71 -9.13 4.39
CA ALA A 76 -2.29 -8.06 5.20
C ALA A 76 -1.95 -6.68 4.62
N GLU A 77 -0.69 -6.46 4.25
CA GLU A 77 -0.24 -5.19 3.65
C GLU A 77 -0.86 -4.94 2.27
N LEU A 78 -0.96 -5.96 1.41
CA LEU A 78 -1.65 -5.81 0.12
C LEU A 78 -3.11 -5.40 0.30
N VAL A 79 -3.79 -6.00 1.29
CA VAL A 79 -5.17 -5.62 1.62
C VAL A 79 -5.21 -4.19 2.15
N ALA A 80 -4.27 -3.79 3.02
CA ALA A 80 -4.19 -2.42 3.53
C ALA A 80 -4.02 -1.39 2.40
N ILE A 81 -3.18 -1.67 1.39
CA ILE A 81 -3.04 -0.81 0.20
C ILE A 81 -4.36 -0.73 -0.58
N ILE A 82 -5.05 -1.85 -0.79
CA ILE A 82 -6.34 -1.88 -1.49
C ILE A 82 -7.38 -1.04 -0.74
N THR A 83 -7.49 -1.19 0.59
CA THR A 83 -8.40 -0.39 1.41
C THR A 83 -8.01 1.09 1.38
N CYS A 84 -6.70 1.40 1.36
CA CYS A 84 -6.19 2.76 1.19
C CYS A 84 -6.61 3.40 -0.11
N ALA A 85 -6.42 2.72 -1.22
CA ALA A 85 -6.86 3.22 -2.53
C ALA A 85 -8.38 3.42 -2.57
N ALA A 86 -9.15 2.51 -1.98
CA ALA A 86 -10.61 2.63 -1.91
C ALA A 86 -11.04 3.87 -1.11
N GLU A 87 -10.37 4.17 0.00
CA GLU A 87 -10.67 5.31 0.85
C GLU A 87 -10.26 6.65 0.20
N ILE A 88 -9.09 6.70 -0.44
CA ILE A 88 -8.67 7.85 -1.27
C ILE A 88 -9.75 8.18 -2.30
N ARG A 89 -10.26 7.16 -2.98
CA ARG A 89 -11.33 7.31 -3.98
C ARG A 89 -12.64 7.73 -3.33
N ARG A 90 -13.02 7.15 -2.19
CA ARG A 90 -14.25 7.51 -1.44
C ARG A 90 -14.22 8.98 -1.01
N ARG A 91 -13.05 9.50 -0.63
CA ARG A 91 -12.86 10.91 -0.25
C ARG A 91 -12.78 11.86 -1.46
N GLY A 92 -12.74 11.35 -2.69
CA GLY A 92 -12.63 12.18 -3.90
C GLY A 92 -11.29 12.91 -4.00
N VAL A 93 -10.21 12.31 -3.50
CA VAL A 93 -8.86 12.92 -3.59
C VAL A 93 -8.38 12.88 -5.04
N HIS A 94 -8.19 14.05 -5.63
CA HIS A 94 -7.76 14.24 -7.02
C HIS A 94 -6.69 15.33 -7.13
N ASN A 95 -5.95 15.34 -8.24
CA ASN A 95 -4.89 16.30 -8.56
C ASN A 95 -3.83 16.44 -7.45
N SER A 96 -3.65 15.38 -6.66
CA SER A 96 -2.78 15.38 -5.48
C SER A 96 -1.60 14.44 -5.67
N ARG A 97 -0.52 14.71 -4.93
CA ARG A 97 0.58 13.76 -4.69
C ARG A 97 0.20 12.89 -3.50
N ILE A 98 -0.03 11.62 -3.79
CA ILE A 98 -0.36 10.62 -2.78
C ILE A 98 0.90 9.81 -2.47
N VAL A 99 1.24 9.71 -1.20
CA VAL A 99 2.35 8.90 -0.71
C VAL A 99 1.81 7.83 0.22
N ILE A 100 2.00 6.57 -0.14
CA ILE A 100 1.64 5.40 0.66
C ILE A 100 2.93 4.78 1.19
N TYR A 101 3.07 4.73 2.51
CA TYR A 101 4.21 4.20 3.22
C TYR A 101 3.92 2.78 3.70
N LEU A 102 4.84 1.85 3.43
CA LEU A 102 4.75 0.46 3.88
C LEU A 102 6.12 -0.09 4.27
N ASP A 103 6.15 -1.03 5.20
CA ASP A 103 7.37 -1.63 5.74
C ASP A 103 7.78 -2.95 5.07
N SER A 104 6.95 -3.56 4.21
CA SER A 104 7.35 -4.72 3.40
C SER A 104 7.97 -4.36 2.06
N GLN A 105 9.29 -4.56 1.96
CA GLN A 105 9.96 -4.59 0.66
C GLN A 105 9.43 -5.71 -0.24
N ALA A 106 8.93 -6.82 0.32
CA ALA A 106 8.42 -7.94 -0.47
C ALA A 106 7.16 -7.51 -1.24
N VAL A 107 6.24 -6.79 -0.60
CA VAL A 107 5.04 -6.23 -1.24
C VAL A 107 5.42 -5.25 -2.35
N LEU A 108 6.33 -4.32 -2.08
CA LEU A 108 6.81 -3.36 -3.07
C LEU A 108 7.41 -4.04 -4.31
N ARG A 109 8.26 -5.06 -4.10
CA ARG A 109 8.86 -5.83 -5.20
C ARG A 109 7.83 -6.63 -5.98
N ALA A 110 6.82 -7.19 -5.32
CA ALA A 110 5.75 -7.91 -5.99
C ALA A 110 4.89 -6.98 -6.87
N ILE A 111 4.61 -5.77 -6.39
CA ILE A 111 3.87 -4.74 -7.13
C ILE A 111 4.70 -4.21 -8.31
N ASP A 112 6.01 -4.04 -8.14
CA ASP A 112 6.94 -3.56 -9.18
C ASP A 112 7.30 -4.63 -10.22
N SER A 113 6.97 -5.90 -9.94
CA SER A 113 7.19 -7.00 -10.89
C SER A 113 6.37 -6.82 -12.17
N TRP A 114 7.00 -7.21 -13.29
CA TRP A 114 6.36 -7.29 -14.60
C TRP A 114 5.53 -8.57 -14.75
N GLU A 115 5.89 -9.65 -14.04
CA GLU A 115 5.14 -10.92 -14.02
C GLU A 115 4.42 -11.09 -12.68
N ILE A 116 3.11 -11.30 -12.73
CA ILE A 116 2.22 -11.38 -11.57
C ILE A 116 1.52 -12.74 -11.54
N ARG A 117 1.71 -13.47 -10.44
CA ARG A 117 1.12 -14.80 -10.20
C ARG A 117 0.14 -14.86 -9.04
N SER A 118 0.02 -13.77 -8.27
CA SER A 118 -0.93 -13.63 -7.16
C SER A 118 -2.12 -12.77 -7.58
N ARG A 119 -3.32 -13.28 -7.35
CA ARG A 119 -4.58 -12.58 -7.59
C ARG A 119 -4.69 -11.34 -6.71
N LEU A 120 -4.26 -11.43 -5.45
CA LEU A 120 -4.26 -10.31 -4.53
C LEU A 120 -3.32 -9.20 -4.99
N VAL A 121 -2.12 -9.53 -5.46
CA VAL A 121 -1.20 -8.55 -6.08
C VAL A 121 -1.86 -7.92 -7.31
N TRP A 122 -2.51 -8.71 -8.16
CA TRP A 122 -3.22 -8.18 -9.34
C TRP A 122 -4.34 -7.20 -8.97
N ASN A 123 -5.13 -7.53 -7.94
CA ASN A 123 -6.18 -6.65 -7.43
C ASN A 123 -5.60 -5.35 -6.85
N CYS A 124 -4.49 -5.45 -6.12
CA CYS A 124 -3.76 -4.29 -5.60
C CYS A 124 -3.29 -3.37 -6.73
N LEU A 125 -2.74 -3.94 -7.82
CA LEU A 125 -2.35 -3.18 -9.00
C LEU A 125 -3.53 -2.44 -9.64
N GLY A 126 -4.69 -3.09 -9.73
CA GLY A 126 -5.93 -2.47 -10.20
C GLY A 126 -6.31 -1.23 -9.37
N ALA A 127 -6.35 -1.39 -8.04
CA ALA A 127 -6.70 -0.32 -7.12
C ALA A 127 -5.71 0.87 -7.22
N LEU A 128 -4.41 0.59 -7.32
CA LEU A 128 -3.38 1.62 -7.50
C LEU A 128 -3.53 2.36 -8.82
N ARG A 129 -3.85 1.66 -9.92
CA ARG A 129 -4.07 2.32 -11.23
C ARG A 129 -5.24 3.28 -11.18
N GLU A 130 -6.35 2.87 -10.57
CA GLU A 130 -7.55 3.72 -10.49
C GLU A 130 -7.27 5.06 -9.78
N ILE A 131 -6.57 5.03 -8.64
CA ILE A 131 -6.21 6.27 -7.95
C ILE A 131 -5.14 7.07 -8.71
N SER A 132 -4.28 6.40 -9.49
CA SER A 132 -3.23 7.03 -10.30
C SER A 132 -3.78 7.75 -11.54
N CYS A 133 -4.99 7.44 -12.00
CA CYS A 133 -5.62 8.15 -13.12
C CYS A 133 -5.77 9.66 -12.86
N HIS A 134 -5.89 10.06 -11.59
CA HIS A 134 -6.14 11.44 -11.19
C HIS A 134 -5.09 12.00 -10.24
N ASN A 135 -4.10 11.20 -9.84
CA ASN A 135 -3.14 11.55 -8.80
C ASN A 135 -1.74 11.06 -9.15
N LYS A 136 -0.72 11.71 -8.57
CA LYS A 136 0.66 11.22 -8.62
C LYS A 136 0.89 10.32 -7.41
N VAL A 137 0.92 9.01 -7.62
CA VAL A 137 1.01 8.02 -6.53
C VAL A 137 2.43 7.50 -6.36
N PHE A 138 2.89 7.48 -5.10
CA PHE A 138 4.18 6.96 -4.68
C PHE A 138 3.97 5.91 -3.59
N LEU A 139 4.53 4.71 -3.78
CA LEU A 139 4.66 3.69 -2.75
C LEU A 139 6.10 3.74 -2.22
N VAL A 140 6.27 3.96 -0.92
CA VAL A 140 7.58 4.21 -0.32
C VAL A 140 7.83 3.21 0.80
N TRP A 141 8.98 2.53 0.72
CA TRP A 141 9.42 1.63 1.77
C TRP A 141 9.85 2.40 3.03
N VAL A 142 9.33 2.02 4.18
CA VAL A 142 9.78 2.49 5.50
C VAL A 142 10.60 1.40 6.19
N PRO A 143 11.80 1.71 6.69
CA PRO A 143 12.57 0.76 7.47
C PRO A 143 11.91 0.44 8.82
N GLY A 144 11.54 -0.83 9.04
CA GLY A 144 11.04 -1.33 10.33
C GLY A 144 11.95 -0.99 11.52
N HIS A 145 11.35 -0.80 12.71
CA HIS A 145 12.02 -0.48 13.98
C HIS A 145 12.87 0.81 13.98
N SER A 146 12.56 1.80 13.14
CA SER A 146 13.37 3.02 12.99
C SER A 146 12.86 4.21 13.83
N GLY A 147 11.81 4.02 14.63
CA GLY A 147 11.25 5.08 15.48
C GLY A 147 10.45 6.15 14.73
N HIS A 148 10.12 5.91 13.46
CA HIS A 148 9.24 6.78 12.67
C HIS A 148 7.78 6.44 13.02
N ARG A 149 6.99 7.45 13.44
CA ARG A 149 5.57 7.28 13.81
C ARG A 149 4.81 6.57 12.67
N GLY A 150 4.02 5.55 13.02
CA GLY A 150 3.32 4.66 12.09
C GLY A 150 4.10 3.41 11.65
N ASN A 151 5.33 3.21 12.13
CA ASN A 151 6.12 2.00 11.89
C ASN A 151 6.86 1.64 13.20
N GLN A 152 6.20 0.86 14.06
CA GLN A 152 6.82 0.35 15.30
C GLN A 152 7.66 -0.89 15.03
#